data_AF-L7M380-F1
#
_entry.id   AF-L7M380-F1
#
_cell.length_a   1.000
_cell.length_b   1.000
_cell.length_c   1.000
_cell.angle_alpha   90.00
_cell.angle_beta   90.00
_cell.angle_gamma   90.00
#
_symmetry.space_group_name_H-M   'P 1'
#
loop_
_entity.id
_entity.type
_entity.pdbx_description
1 polymer ?
#
loop_
_entity_poly.entity_id
_entity_poly.type
_entity_poly.pdbx_seq_one_letter_code
_entity_poly.pdbx_strand_id
1 'polypeptide(L)'
;MLLVILLAVTLPLSLAIWSLSVVSSWYTESVAPPTPLRFFFSAFIPILIAAWGYKRKSLDLSGALCGLVVGFILTLSSYLFLASLFAFFISSSRATKFRSELKKKFEPDHKEGGQRNWVQVLCNGGIATEFALLYVLECGMGERLVDPSNAWQCTILSLAVLSALAESCGDTWASEFGSVLSRGDPFLITSFQRVPRGTNGGVSLEGLLFSALGGAFIGFVYYLAMALFVGPSSLQAASAQWLVVLVGALAGFLGSLLDSFLGATLQFSGVHARTGRIVERPGHNVKHICGANILDNHSVNLLSNLATAFTVPLISVNLFSFLR
;
A
#
# COMPACT_ATOMS: atom_id res chain seq x y z
N MET A 1 -24.94 -16.34 14.76
CA MET A 1 -25.93 -15.69 13.87
C MET A 1 -25.29 -14.74 12.84
N LEU A 2 -24.37 -13.84 13.22
CA LEU A 2 -23.73 -12.90 12.27
C LEU A 2 -23.10 -13.58 11.05
N LEU A 3 -22.32 -14.65 11.23
CA LEU A 3 -21.71 -15.41 10.12
C LEU A 3 -22.76 -16.03 9.19
N VAL A 4 -23.87 -16.56 9.75
CA VAL A 4 -24.97 -17.16 8.98
C VAL A 4 -25.70 -16.09 8.18
N ILE A 5 -25.96 -14.92 8.76
CA ILE A 5 -26.57 -13.77 8.07
C ILE A 5 -25.65 -13.27 6.95
N LEU A 6 -24.34 -13.14 7.24
CA LEU A 6 -23.35 -12.73 6.26
C LEU A 6 -23.35 -13.68 5.07
N LEU A 7 -23.23 -14.99 5.31
CA LEU A 7 -23.27 -16.01 4.26
C LEU A 7 -24.60 -16.02 3.51
N ALA A 8 -25.74 -15.89 4.22
CA ALA A 8 -27.07 -15.87 3.62
C ALA A 8 -27.30 -14.66 2.70
N VAL A 9 -26.55 -13.56 2.88
CA VAL A 9 -26.60 -12.40 1.99
C VAL A 9 -25.55 -12.50 0.88
N THR A 10 -24.30 -12.79 1.23
CA THR A 10 -23.19 -12.74 0.27
C THR A 10 -23.25 -13.88 -0.73
N LEU A 11 -23.67 -15.09 -0.34
CA LEU A 11 -23.78 -16.22 -1.27
C LEU A 11 -24.76 -15.94 -2.43
N PRO A 12 -26.05 -15.64 -2.19
CA PRO A 12 -26.99 -15.40 -3.29
C PRO A 12 -26.65 -14.14 -4.09
N LEU A 13 -26.19 -13.06 -3.45
CA LEU A 13 -25.78 -11.85 -4.15
C LEU A 13 -24.58 -12.12 -5.07
N SER A 14 -23.57 -12.85 -4.57
CA SER A 14 -22.40 -13.21 -5.37
C SER A 14 -22.76 -14.09 -6.56
N LEU A 15 -23.65 -15.07 -6.37
CA LEU A 15 -24.14 -15.95 -7.44
C LEU A 15 -24.94 -15.17 -8.49
N ALA A 16 -25.78 -14.22 -8.08
CA ALA A 16 -26.56 -13.40 -8.99
C ALA A 16 -25.67 -12.50 -9.86
N ILE A 17 -24.71 -11.78 -9.25
CA ILE A 17 -23.79 -10.92 -9.99
C ILE A 17 -22.85 -11.76 -10.88
N TRP A 18 -22.38 -12.91 -10.39
CA TRP A 18 -21.61 -13.84 -11.21
C TRP A 18 -22.40 -14.32 -12.42
N SER A 19 -23.67 -14.71 -12.26
CA SER A 19 -24.54 -15.12 -13.37
C SER A 19 -24.70 -14.00 -14.40
N LEU A 20 -24.85 -12.75 -13.95
CA LEU A 20 -24.88 -11.57 -14.83
C LEU A 20 -23.55 -11.39 -15.59
N SER A 21 -22.41 -11.60 -14.94
CA SER A 21 -21.09 -11.51 -15.59
C SER A 21 -20.92 -12.58 -16.68
N VAL A 22 -21.41 -13.80 -16.44
CA VAL A 22 -21.41 -14.88 -17.42
C VAL A 22 -22.30 -14.51 -18.61
N VAL A 23 -23.52 -14.05 -18.37
CA VAL A 23 -24.43 -13.61 -19.44
C VAL A 23 -23.82 -12.44 -20.23
N SER A 24 -23.18 -11.48 -19.56
CA SER A 24 -22.48 -10.35 -20.21
C SER A 24 -21.32 -10.79 -21.10
N SER A 25 -20.57 -11.83 -20.68
CA SER A 25 -19.48 -12.40 -21.49
C SER A 25 -19.96 -13.06 -22.79
N TRP A 26 -21.23 -13.49 -22.87
CA TRP A 26 -21.78 -14.01 -24.13
C TRP A 26 -21.95 -12.92 -25.19
N TYR A 27 -22.05 -11.65 -24.78
CA TYR A 27 -22.15 -10.50 -25.67
C TYR A 27 -20.80 -9.81 -25.89
N THR A 28 -19.79 -10.14 -25.09
CA THR A 28 -18.46 -9.52 -25.13
C THR A 28 -17.43 -10.62 -25.32
N GLU A 29 -17.08 -10.94 -26.57
CA GLU A 29 -16.29 -12.13 -26.95
C GLU A 29 -14.88 -12.23 -26.33
N SER A 30 -14.41 -11.22 -25.58
CA SER A 30 -13.02 -11.09 -25.14
C SER A 30 -12.75 -11.31 -23.64
N VAL A 31 -13.77 -11.40 -22.76
CA VAL A 31 -13.53 -11.48 -21.30
C VAL A 31 -14.19 -12.71 -20.69
N ALA A 32 -13.36 -13.68 -20.29
CA ALA A 32 -13.83 -14.82 -19.51
C ALA A 32 -14.36 -14.36 -18.14
N PRO A 33 -15.57 -14.80 -17.72
CA PRO A 33 -16.12 -14.41 -16.43
C PRO A 33 -15.27 -15.00 -15.28
N PRO A 34 -15.21 -14.34 -14.11
CA PRO A 34 -14.51 -14.88 -12.94
C PRO A 34 -15.09 -16.25 -12.57
N THR A 35 -14.33 -17.11 -11.89
CA THR A 35 -14.93 -18.34 -11.34
C THR A 35 -15.91 -18.00 -10.21
N PRO A 36 -16.96 -18.81 -9.96
CA PRO A 36 -17.90 -18.56 -8.86
C PRO A 36 -17.21 -18.40 -7.51
N LEU A 37 -16.20 -19.24 -7.23
CA LEU A 37 -15.43 -19.18 -5.99
C LEU A 37 -14.60 -17.90 -5.87
N ARG A 38 -13.94 -17.47 -6.95
CA ARG A 38 -13.18 -16.20 -6.95
C ARG A 38 -14.09 -15.02 -6.71
N PHE A 39 -15.24 -14.98 -7.39
CA PHE A 39 -16.20 -13.89 -7.21
C PHE A 39 -16.74 -13.86 -5.77
N PHE A 40 -17.11 -15.03 -5.22
CA PHE A 40 -17.54 -15.15 -3.83
C PHE A 40 -16.47 -14.66 -2.85
N PHE A 41 -15.21 -15.11 -2.97
CA PHE A 41 -14.13 -14.68 -2.08
C PHE A 41 -13.82 -13.18 -2.22
N SER A 42 -13.92 -12.64 -3.43
CA SER A 42 -13.72 -11.21 -3.69
C SER A 42 -14.79 -10.35 -3.03
N ALA A 43 -16.03 -10.83 -2.90
CA ALA A 43 -17.06 -10.15 -2.13
C ALA A 43 -16.91 -10.39 -0.62
N PHE A 44 -16.66 -11.64 -0.21
CA PHE A 44 -16.75 -12.07 1.18
C PHE A 44 -15.56 -11.63 2.04
N ILE A 45 -14.33 -11.81 1.55
CA ILE A 45 -13.10 -11.53 2.32
C ILE A 45 -12.97 -10.04 2.66
N PRO A 46 -13.14 -9.10 1.72
CA PRO A 46 -13.07 -7.67 2.02
C PRO A 46 -14.11 -7.24 3.06
N ILE A 47 -15.32 -7.81 3.05
CA ILE A 47 -16.34 -7.53 4.08
C ILE A 47 -15.85 -7.92 5.47
N LEU A 48 -15.23 -9.10 5.61
CA LEU A 48 -14.67 -9.54 6.88
C LEU A 48 -13.53 -8.63 7.34
N ILE A 49 -12.62 -8.26 6.43
CA ILE A 49 -11.48 -7.40 6.74
C ILE A 49 -11.94 -5.99 7.14
N ALA A 50 -12.86 -5.39 6.38
CA ALA A 50 -13.40 -4.06 6.65
C ALA A 50 -14.19 -4.02 7.97
N ALA A 51 -15.04 -5.02 8.22
CA ALA A 51 -15.77 -5.14 9.49
C ALA A 51 -14.81 -5.31 10.68
N TRP A 52 -13.77 -6.13 10.52
CA TRP A 52 -12.74 -6.30 11.54
C TRP A 52 -11.94 -5.00 11.78
N GLY A 53 -11.56 -4.31 10.71
CA GLY A 53 -10.84 -3.04 10.75
C GLY A 53 -11.63 -1.93 11.44
N TYR A 54 -12.92 -1.80 11.11
CA TYR A 54 -13.85 -0.87 11.75
C TYR A 54 -14.02 -1.19 13.25
N LYS A 55 -14.27 -2.46 13.60
CA LYS A 55 -14.42 -2.89 15.00
C LYS A 55 -13.15 -2.65 15.83
N ARG A 56 -11.97 -2.75 15.21
CA ARG A 56 -10.66 -2.50 15.86
C ARG A 56 -10.26 -1.02 15.87
N LYS A 57 -11.15 -0.11 15.44
CA LYS A 57 -10.88 1.33 15.25
C LYS A 57 -9.67 1.63 14.36
N SER A 58 -9.27 0.67 13.50
CA SER A 58 -8.19 0.88 12.52
C SER A 58 -8.69 1.70 11.31
N LEU A 59 -9.97 1.58 10.98
CA LEU A 59 -10.67 2.31 9.93
C LEU A 59 -11.89 3.02 10.53
N ASP A 60 -12.21 4.21 10.02
CA ASP A 60 -13.54 4.79 10.23
C ASP A 60 -14.56 4.18 9.24
N LEU A 61 -15.83 4.59 9.31
CA LEU A 61 -16.87 4.05 8.43
C LEU A 61 -16.56 4.32 6.95
N SER A 62 -16.07 5.51 6.61
CA SER A 62 -15.73 5.89 5.23
C SER A 62 -14.55 5.08 4.71
N GLY A 63 -13.52 4.88 5.54
CA GLY A 63 -12.36 4.05 5.23
C GLY A 63 -12.74 2.58 5.09
N ALA A 64 -13.66 2.08 5.91
CA ALA A 64 -14.18 0.72 5.77
C ALA A 64 -14.91 0.54 4.44
N LEU A 65 -15.80 1.47 4.04
CA LEU A 65 -16.52 1.40 2.77
C LEU A 65 -15.59 1.49 1.56
N CYS A 66 -14.62 2.42 1.57
CA CYS A 66 -13.61 2.52 0.53
C CYS A 66 -12.74 1.25 0.46
N GLY A 67 -12.36 0.71 1.63
CA GLY A 67 -11.59 -0.52 1.77
C GLY A 67 -12.32 -1.75 1.22
N LEU A 68 -13.66 -1.78 1.23
CA LEU A 68 -14.43 -2.83 0.56
C LEU A 68 -14.20 -2.83 -0.94
N VAL A 69 -14.21 -1.66 -1.57
CA VAL A 69 -14.02 -1.51 -3.02
C VAL A 69 -12.60 -1.88 -3.41
N VAL A 70 -11.60 -1.31 -2.72
CA VAL A 70 -10.18 -1.63 -2.90
C VAL A 70 -9.95 -3.13 -2.71
N GLY A 71 -10.43 -3.71 -1.61
CA GLY A 71 -10.27 -5.12 -1.31
C GLY A 71 -10.96 -6.03 -2.34
N PHE A 72 -12.16 -5.66 -2.81
CA PHE A 72 -12.88 -6.41 -3.83
C PHE A 72 -12.08 -6.47 -5.13
N ILE A 73 -11.61 -5.33 -5.62
CA ILE A 73 -10.85 -5.23 -6.87
C ILE A 73 -9.54 -6.02 -6.78
N LEU A 74 -8.74 -5.81 -5.73
CA LEU A 74 -7.46 -6.53 -5.58
C LEU A 74 -7.68 -8.04 -5.46
N THR A 75 -8.70 -8.48 -4.71
CA THR A 75 -9.01 -9.91 -4.57
C THR A 75 -9.49 -10.54 -5.87
N LEU A 76 -10.35 -9.83 -6.61
CA LEU A 76 -10.85 -10.29 -7.89
C LEU A 76 -9.71 -10.45 -8.89
N SER A 77 -8.79 -9.49 -8.89
CA SER A 77 -7.63 -9.45 -9.77
C SER A 77 -6.67 -10.62 -9.52
N SER A 78 -6.18 -10.78 -8.28
CA SER A 78 -5.22 -11.80 -7.91
C SER A 78 -5.16 -11.99 -6.40
N TYR A 79 -5.14 -13.25 -5.92
CA TYR A 79 -4.97 -13.51 -4.49
C TYR A 79 -3.60 -13.05 -3.95
N LEU A 80 -2.60 -12.84 -4.81
CA LEU A 80 -1.30 -12.29 -4.43
C LEU A 80 -1.48 -10.82 -4.00
N PHE A 81 -2.31 -10.07 -4.73
CA PHE A 81 -2.61 -8.67 -4.42
C PHE A 81 -3.43 -8.55 -3.13
N LEU A 82 -4.41 -9.44 -2.92
CA LEU A 82 -5.12 -9.55 -1.64
C LEU A 82 -4.15 -9.82 -0.49
N ALA A 83 -3.24 -10.80 -0.63
CA ALA A 83 -2.29 -11.15 0.42
C ALA A 83 -1.40 -9.96 0.80
N SER A 84 -0.88 -9.23 -0.19
CA SER A 84 -0.10 -8.02 0.01
C SER A 84 -0.91 -6.90 0.67
N LEU A 85 -2.14 -6.63 0.21
CA LEU A 85 -3.02 -5.62 0.80
C LEU A 85 -3.35 -5.95 2.26
N PHE A 86 -3.66 -7.21 2.55
CA PHE A 86 -4.00 -7.64 3.90
C PHE A 86 -2.79 -7.58 4.83
N ALA A 87 -1.61 -7.98 4.35
CA ALA A 87 -0.36 -7.85 5.09
C ALA A 87 -0.04 -6.39 5.40
N PHE A 88 -0.15 -5.49 4.42
CA PHE A 88 -0.03 -4.05 4.61
C PHE A 88 -1.03 -3.55 5.67
N PHE A 89 -2.32 -3.87 5.52
CA PHE A 89 -3.35 -3.40 6.43
C PHE A 89 -3.09 -3.83 7.89
N ILE A 90 -2.73 -5.09 8.12
CA ILE A 90 -2.43 -5.62 9.46
C ILE A 90 -1.15 -5.01 10.01
N SER A 91 -0.06 -5.00 9.23
CA SER A 91 1.24 -4.53 9.69
C SER A 91 1.18 -3.04 10.04
N SER A 92 0.62 -2.22 9.15
CA SER A 92 0.45 -0.78 9.35
C SER A 92 -0.55 -0.45 10.46
N SER A 93 -1.61 -1.24 10.64
CA SER A 93 -2.51 -1.08 11.80
C SER A 93 -1.83 -1.38 13.13
N ARG A 94 -0.90 -2.34 13.16
CA ARG A 94 -0.10 -2.65 14.35
C ARG A 94 0.98 -1.60 14.60
N ALA A 95 1.64 -1.12 13.53
CA ALA A 95 2.65 -0.06 13.60
C ALA A 95 2.07 1.24 14.17
N THR A 96 0.89 1.67 13.71
CA THR A 96 0.21 2.87 14.25
C THR A 96 -0.17 2.73 15.72
N LYS A 97 -0.50 1.53 16.18
CA LYS A 97 -0.78 1.26 17.61
C LYS A 97 0.49 1.17 18.45
N PHE A 98 1.66 0.97 17.82
CA PHE A 98 2.92 0.83 18.53
C PHE A 98 3.36 2.18 19.13
N ARG A 99 3.47 2.21 20.46
CA ARG A 99 3.91 3.38 21.25
C ARG A 99 3.13 4.67 20.94
N SER A 100 1.84 4.56 20.66
CA SER A 100 0.96 5.71 20.38
C SER A 100 0.98 6.79 21.48
N GLU A 101 1.18 6.40 22.75
CA GLU A 101 1.32 7.35 23.87
C GLU A 101 2.53 8.30 23.75
N LEU A 102 3.62 7.87 23.09
CA LEU A 102 4.75 8.75 22.80
C LEU A 102 4.43 9.70 21.65
N LYS A 103 3.65 9.26 20.65
CA LYS A 103 3.26 10.05 19.48
C LYS A 103 2.30 11.18 19.82
N LYS A 104 1.37 10.96 20.76
CA LYS A 104 0.49 12.01 21.31
C LYS A 104 1.23 13.24 21.85
N LYS A 105 2.52 13.10 22.23
CA LYS A 105 3.33 14.24 22.72
C LYS A 105 3.71 15.21 21.61
N PHE A 106 3.81 14.72 20.37
CA PHE A 106 4.30 15.48 19.21
C PHE A 106 3.23 15.66 18.12
N GLU A 107 2.20 14.80 18.06
CA GLU A 107 1.08 14.86 17.12
C GLU A 107 -0.23 15.26 17.82
N PRO A 108 -0.75 16.48 17.59
CA PRO A 108 -1.97 16.97 18.25
C PRO A 108 -3.26 16.26 17.77
N ASP A 109 -3.27 15.75 16.54
CA ASP A 109 -4.46 15.14 15.91
C ASP A 109 -4.47 13.60 15.96
N HIS A 110 -3.68 12.99 16.85
CA HIS A 110 -3.54 11.54 16.93
C HIS A 110 -4.85 10.86 17.39
N LYS A 111 -5.52 10.14 16.49
CA LYS A 111 -6.75 9.39 16.78
C LYS A 111 -6.45 8.01 17.36
N GLU A 112 -7.25 7.57 18.34
CA GLU A 112 -7.15 6.23 18.91
C GLU A 112 -7.31 5.16 17.82
N GLY A 113 -6.25 4.35 17.60
CA GLY A 113 -6.24 3.28 16.61
C GLY A 113 -5.97 3.73 15.18
N GLY A 114 -5.70 5.02 14.95
CA GLY A 114 -5.47 5.61 13.62
C GLY A 114 -6.77 6.03 12.91
N GLN A 115 -7.84 5.21 12.99
CA GLN A 115 -9.15 5.48 12.37
C GLN A 115 -9.04 6.06 10.95
N ARG A 116 -8.39 5.31 10.06
CA ARG A 116 -8.10 5.79 8.72
C ARG A 116 -9.39 6.02 7.93
N ASN A 117 -9.47 7.16 7.25
CA ASN A 117 -10.62 7.57 6.44
C ASN A 117 -10.49 7.10 4.98
N TRP A 118 -11.52 7.35 4.17
CA TRP A 118 -11.51 6.98 2.75
C TRP A 118 -10.37 7.63 1.95
N VAL A 119 -9.97 8.87 2.29
CA VAL A 119 -8.86 9.57 1.61
C VAL A 119 -7.55 8.82 1.84
N GLN A 120 -7.26 8.43 3.08
CA GLN A 120 -6.06 7.66 3.40
C GLN A 120 -6.06 6.28 2.74
N VAL A 121 -7.21 5.61 2.66
CA VAL A 121 -7.34 4.34 1.95
C VAL A 121 -7.06 4.52 0.46
N LEU A 122 -7.58 5.59 -0.15
CA LEU A 122 -7.37 5.88 -1.57
C LEU A 122 -5.92 6.30 -1.86
N CYS A 123 -5.29 7.14 -1.03
CA CYS A 123 -3.92 7.57 -1.26
C CYS A 123 -2.90 6.43 -1.12
N ASN A 124 -3.10 5.52 -0.17
CA ASN A 124 -2.17 4.42 0.09
C ASN A 124 -2.51 3.11 -0.65
N GLY A 125 -3.71 2.99 -1.21
CA GLY A 125 -4.18 1.76 -1.86
C GLY A 125 -4.80 1.97 -3.24
N GLY A 126 -5.11 3.20 -3.62
CA GLY A 126 -5.78 3.53 -4.88
C GLY A 126 -4.92 3.26 -6.10
N ILE A 127 -3.63 3.60 -6.07
CA ILE A 127 -2.70 3.30 -7.18
C ILE A 127 -2.56 1.79 -7.39
N ALA A 128 -2.42 1.02 -6.30
CA ALA A 128 -2.44 -0.45 -6.36
C ALA A 128 -3.75 -0.97 -6.94
N THR A 129 -4.88 -0.33 -6.62
CA THR A 129 -6.20 -0.68 -7.15
C THR A 129 -6.31 -0.41 -8.65
N GLU A 130 -5.81 0.74 -9.10
CA GLU A 130 -5.78 1.13 -10.52
C GLU A 130 -4.94 0.14 -11.33
N PHE A 131 -3.72 -0.16 -10.90
CA PHE A 131 -2.88 -1.16 -11.57
C PHE A 131 -3.47 -2.57 -11.51
N ALA A 132 -4.22 -2.91 -10.47
CA ALA A 132 -4.95 -4.18 -10.39
C ALA A 132 -6.11 -4.24 -11.41
N LEU A 133 -6.84 -3.13 -11.61
CA LEU A 133 -7.86 -3.04 -12.68
C LEU A 133 -7.22 -3.19 -14.05
N LEU A 134 -6.12 -2.47 -14.33
CA LEU A 134 -5.37 -2.60 -15.57
C LEU A 134 -4.86 -4.04 -15.77
N TYR A 135 -4.40 -4.69 -14.70
CA TYR A 135 -4.01 -6.10 -14.73
C TYR A 135 -5.19 -7.00 -15.12
N VAL A 136 -6.39 -6.78 -14.60
CA VAL A 136 -7.58 -7.54 -15.02
C VAL A 136 -7.91 -7.32 -16.49
N LEU A 137 -7.81 -6.07 -16.97
CA LEU A 137 -8.15 -5.72 -18.36
C LEU A 137 -7.14 -6.30 -19.36
N GLU A 138 -5.84 -6.22 -19.06
CA GLU A 138 -4.76 -6.60 -19.98
C GLU A 138 -4.36 -8.07 -19.84
N CYS A 139 -4.45 -8.62 -18.63
CA CYS A 139 -3.94 -9.94 -18.29
C CYS A 139 -5.02 -10.92 -17.84
N GLY A 140 -6.25 -10.46 -17.64
CA GLY A 140 -7.30 -11.26 -17.02
C GLY A 140 -7.07 -11.51 -15.53
N MET A 141 -8.10 -12.07 -14.88
CA MET A 141 -8.04 -12.44 -13.47
C MET A 141 -7.23 -13.72 -13.28
N GLY A 142 -6.34 -13.73 -12.29
CA GLY A 142 -5.53 -14.92 -12.02
C GLY A 142 -4.19 -14.63 -11.38
N GLU A 143 -3.65 -15.64 -10.73
CA GLU A 143 -2.34 -15.63 -10.12
C GLU A 143 -1.28 -15.95 -11.17
N ARG A 144 -0.34 -15.03 -11.40
CA ARG A 144 0.74 -15.19 -12.39
C ARG A 144 2.10 -15.03 -11.73
N LEU A 145 3.08 -15.76 -12.25
CA LEU A 145 4.49 -15.56 -11.91
C LEU A 145 5.03 -14.31 -12.61
N VAL A 146 6.14 -13.81 -12.10
CA VAL A 146 6.92 -12.76 -12.76
C VAL A 146 7.74 -13.43 -13.87
N ASP A 147 7.32 -13.25 -15.12
CA ASP A 147 8.02 -13.74 -16.30
C ASP A 147 8.02 -12.66 -17.40
N PRO A 148 8.99 -11.74 -17.38
CA PRO A 148 9.04 -10.66 -18.35
C PRO A 148 9.29 -11.13 -19.79
N SER A 149 9.78 -12.36 -20.01
CA SER A 149 10.07 -12.87 -21.35
C SER A 149 8.80 -13.28 -22.09
N ASN A 150 7.87 -13.91 -21.37
CA ASN A 150 6.63 -14.45 -21.96
C ASN A 150 5.41 -13.58 -21.65
N ALA A 151 5.45 -12.79 -20.58
CA ALA A 151 4.33 -11.99 -20.08
C ALA A 151 4.81 -10.65 -19.52
N TRP A 152 5.46 -9.84 -20.38
CA TRP A 152 6.02 -8.54 -20.02
C TRP A 152 4.98 -7.61 -19.37
N GLN A 153 3.83 -7.41 -20.01
CA GLN A 153 2.78 -6.50 -19.54
C GLN A 153 2.26 -6.93 -18.16
N CYS A 154 1.95 -8.22 -18.00
CA CYS A 154 1.46 -8.76 -16.73
C CYS A 154 2.50 -8.70 -15.61
N THR A 155 3.77 -8.88 -15.97
CA THR A 155 4.89 -8.71 -15.06
C THR A 155 4.97 -7.28 -14.55
N ILE A 156 4.99 -6.29 -15.45
CA ILE A 156 5.08 -4.88 -15.07
C ILE A 156 3.89 -4.47 -14.20
N LEU A 157 2.66 -4.83 -14.57
CA LEU A 157 1.46 -4.50 -13.80
C LEU A 157 1.45 -5.17 -12.42
N SER A 158 1.87 -6.44 -12.33
CA SER A 158 1.98 -7.15 -11.04
C SER A 158 3.01 -6.51 -10.12
N LEU A 159 4.19 -6.17 -10.68
CA LEU A 159 5.23 -5.48 -9.93
C LEU A 159 4.79 -4.07 -9.54
N ALA A 160 3.99 -3.37 -10.35
CA ALA A 160 3.45 -2.05 -9.99
C ALA A 160 2.52 -2.11 -8.78
N VAL A 161 1.61 -3.10 -8.73
CA VAL A 161 0.74 -3.35 -7.56
C VAL A 161 1.58 -3.66 -6.32
N LEU A 162 2.59 -4.54 -6.46
CA LEU A 162 3.52 -4.86 -5.38
C LEU A 162 4.26 -3.61 -4.88
N SER A 163 4.83 -2.82 -5.80
CA SER A 163 5.59 -1.62 -5.49
C SER A 163 4.74 -0.56 -4.80
N ALA A 164 3.50 -0.34 -5.25
CA ALA A 164 2.55 0.55 -4.61
C ALA A 164 2.28 0.15 -3.15
N LEU A 165 1.95 -1.12 -2.89
CA LEU A 165 1.66 -1.58 -1.53
C LEU A 165 2.92 -1.63 -0.64
N ALA A 166 4.07 -1.98 -1.22
CA ALA A 166 5.35 -2.02 -0.53
C ALA A 166 5.83 -0.62 -0.13
N GLU A 167 5.65 0.38 -1.00
CA GLU A 167 5.91 1.79 -0.69
C GLU A 167 5.07 2.26 0.49
N SER A 168 3.75 2.06 0.45
CA SER A 168 2.87 2.52 1.52
C SER A 168 3.13 1.80 2.85
N CYS A 169 3.50 0.52 2.80
CA CYS A 169 3.96 -0.20 3.98
C CYS A 169 5.29 0.33 4.51
N GLY A 170 6.23 0.63 3.60
CA GLY A 170 7.53 1.20 3.92
C GLY A 170 7.40 2.57 4.60
N ASP A 171 6.64 3.48 3.98
CA ASP A 171 6.35 4.82 4.53
C ASP A 171 5.71 4.72 5.92
N THR A 172 4.73 3.83 6.10
CA THR A 172 4.12 3.60 7.41
C THR A 172 5.16 3.08 8.43
N TRP A 173 6.04 2.14 8.04
CA TRP A 173 7.04 1.62 8.98
C TRP A 173 8.11 2.67 9.33
N ALA A 174 8.52 3.49 8.35
CA ALA A 174 9.46 4.58 8.56
C ALA A 174 8.89 5.64 9.51
N SER A 175 7.66 6.10 9.27
CA SER A 175 6.99 7.10 10.10
C SER A 175 6.61 6.55 11.48
N GLU A 176 6.17 5.30 11.59
CA GLU A 176 5.65 4.75 12.85
C GLU A 176 6.74 4.15 13.75
N PHE A 177 7.72 3.44 13.18
CA PHE A 177 8.85 2.85 13.92
C PHE A 177 10.08 3.73 13.90
N GLY A 178 10.44 4.29 12.73
CA GLY A 178 11.63 5.13 12.57
C GLY A 178 11.58 6.39 13.43
N SER A 179 10.44 7.09 13.49
CA SER A 179 10.31 8.31 14.32
C SER A 179 10.51 8.07 15.83
N VAL A 180 10.09 6.89 16.32
CA VAL A 180 10.15 6.52 17.74
C VAL A 180 11.48 5.88 18.12
N LEU A 181 12.07 5.10 17.22
CA LEU A 181 13.30 4.33 17.47
C LEU A 181 14.57 5.05 17.03
N SER A 182 14.47 6.11 16.20
CA SER A 182 15.64 6.87 15.78
C SER A 182 16.34 7.50 17.00
N ARG A 183 17.68 7.43 17.00
CA ARG A 183 18.52 7.95 18.09
C ARG A 183 18.90 9.42 17.91
N GLY A 184 18.71 9.98 16.72
CA GLY A 184 19.12 11.35 16.37
C GLY A 184 17.99 12.18 15.78
N ASP A 185 18.31 13.41 15.44
CA ASP A 185 17.43 14.26 14.62
C ASP A 185 17.60 13.90 13.14
N PRO A 186 16.51 13.86 12.36
CA PRO A 186 16.58 13.58 10.93
C PRO A 186 17.28 14.72 10.17
N PHE A 187 17.73 14.42 8.96
CA PHE A 187 18.30 15.39 8.03
C PHE A 187 17.28 15.71 6.95
N LEU A 188 17.15 16.97 6.55
CA LEU A 188 16.29 17.33 5.43
C LEU A 188 16.90 16.84 4.11
N ILE A 189 16.15 16.09 3.30
CA ILE A 189 16.68 15.45 2.09
C ILE A 189 17.24 16.44 1.05
N THR A 190 16.75 17.68 1.04
CA THR A 190 17.17 18.70 0.07
C THR A 190 18.41 19.48 0.48
N SER A 191 18.61 19.72 1.78
CA SER A 191 19.70 20.57 2.30
C SER A 191 20.73 19.82 3.15
N PHE A 192 20.45 18.56 3.52
CA PHE A 192 21.22 17.74 4.45
C PHE A 192 21.43 18.36 5.84
N GLN A 193 20.68 19.42 6.18
CA GLN A 193 20.70 20.03 7.50
C GLN A 193 19.85 19.23 8.48
N ARG A 194 20.27 19.18 9.76
CA ARG A 194 19.46 18.56 10.81
C ARG A 194 18.21 19.38 11.07
N VAL A 195 17.07 18.71 11.10
CA VAL A 195 15.76 19.32 11.34
C VAL A 195 15.04 18.61 12.48
N PRO A 196 14.15 19.29 13.21
CA PRO A 196 13.40 18.65 14.29
C PRO A 196 12.54 17.49 13.78
N ARG A 197 12.29 16.51 14.64
CA ARG A 197 11.41 15.37 14.32
C ARG A 197 10.00 15.84 13.97
N GLY A 198 9.42 15.21 12.96
CA GLY A 198 8.11 15.58 12.41
C GLY A 198 8.18 16.63 11.29
N THR A 199 9.37 17.12 10.92
CA THR A 199 9.54 17.97 9.73
C THR A 199 9.30 17.14 8.47
N ASN A 200 8.43 17.61 7.58
CA ASN A 200 8.17 16.98 6.29
C ASN A 200 9.47 16.95 5.46
N GLY A 201 9.77 15.78 4.90
CA GLY A 201 11.03 15.54 4.18
C GLY A 201 12.26 15.30 5.05
N GLY A 202 12.08 15.12 6.35
CA GLY A 202 13.12 14.67 7.26
C GLY A 202 13.42 13.17 7.09
N VAL A 203 14.66 12.83 6.77
CA VAL A 203 15.13 11.47 6.57
C VAL A 203 16.05 11.05 7.71
N SER A 204 15.84 9.84 8.24
CA SER A 204 16.73 9.20 9.20
C SER A 204 17.18 7.83 8.68
N LEU A 205 18.36 7.37 9.12
CA LEU A 205 18.87 6.06 8.72
C LEU A 205 17.96 4.93 9.20
N GLU A 206 17.43 5.05 10.43
CA GLU A 206 16.47 4.07 10.95
C GLU A 206 15.16 4.10 10.15
N GLY A 207 14.67 5.28 9.76
CA GLY A 207 13.50 5.43 8.90
C GLY A 207 13.67 4.73 7.55
N LEU A 208 14.81 4.97 6.87
CA LEU A 208 15.11 4.31 5.59
C LEU A 208 15.22 2.79 5.73
N LEU A 209 15.84 2.30 6.80
CA LEU A 209 15.93 0.87 7.09
C LEU A 209 14.54 0.26 7.32
N PHE A 210 13.71 0.89 8.15
CA PHE A 210 12.34 0.41 8.37
C PHE A 210 11.48 0.49 7.11
N SER A 211 11.71 1.47 6.24
CA SER A 211 11.03 1.55 4.95
C SER A 211 11.38 0.37 4.06
N ALA A 212 12.69 0.08 3.91
CA ALA A 212 13.15 -1.07 3.15
C ALA A 212 12.63 -2.40 3.73
N LEU A 213 12.63 -2.54 5.06
CA LEU A 213 12.10 -3.74 5.73
C LEU A 213 10.59 -3.89 5.56
N GLY A 214 9.83 -2.80 5.63
CA GLY A 214 8.39 -2.79 5.39
C GLY A 214 8.05 -3.22 3.97
N GLY A 215 8.76 -2.67 2.99
CA GLY A 215 8.63 -3.07 1.60
C GLY A 215 9.04 -4.53 1.35
N ALA A 216 10.17 -4.98 1.94
CA ALA A 216 10.63 -6.37 1.85
C ALA A 216 9.61 -7.34 2.44
N PHE A 217 8.95 -6.97 3.53
CA PHE A 217 7.89 -7.77 4.14
C PHE A 217 6.71 -7.98 3.18
N ILE A 218 6.28 -6.94 2.45
CA ILE A 218 5.23 -7.08 1.43
C ILE A 218 5.68 -7.98 0.28
N GLY A 219 6.91 -7.81 -0.20
CA GLY A 219 7.49 -8.69 -1.22
C GLY A 219 7.59 -10.16 -0.76
N PHE A 220 7.93 -10.40 0.50
CA PHE A 220 7.95 -11.75 1.09
C PHE A 220 6.56 -12.37 1.15
N VAL A 221 5.54 -11.62 1.57
CA VAL A 221 4.16 -12.10 1.55
C VAL A 221 3.68 -12.39 0.13
N TYR A 222 4.06 -11.55 -0.83
CA TYR A 222 3.75 -11.76 -2.25
C TYR A 222 4.36 -13.06 -2.76
N TYR A 223 5.65 -13.30 -2.47
CA TYR A 223 6.34 -14.55 -2.82
C TYR A 223 5.70 -15.78 -2.17
N LEU A 224 5.31 -15.69 -0.89
CA LEU A 224 4.60 -16.79 -0.22
C LEU A 224 3.24 -17.05 -0.86
N ALA A 225 2.51 -16.01 -1.25
CA ALA A 225 1.24 -16.15 -1.97
C ALA A 225 1.43 -16.81 -3.34
N MET A 226 2.49 -16.48 -4.09
CA MET A 226 2.83 -17.20 -5.32
C MET A 226 3.01 -18.70 -5.06
N ALA A 227 3.77 -19.05 -4.01
CA ALA A 227 4.02 -20.45 -3.65
C ALA A 227 2.76 -21.21 -3.26
N LEU A 228 1.77 -20.53 -2.67
CA LEU A 228 0.50 -21.14 -2.27
C LEU A 228 -0.50 -21.29 -3.41
N PHE A 229 -0.54 -20.33 -4.35
CA PHE A 229 -1.63 -20.25 -5.33
C PHE A 229 -1.25 -20.60 -6.78
N VAL A 230 0.02 -20.52 -7.19
CA VAL A 230 0.44 -20.71 -8.60
C VAL A 230 0.86 -22.16 -8.93
N GLY A 231 0.93 -23.03 -7.92
CA GLY A 231 1.25 -24.46 -8.06
C GLY A 231 2.77 -24.75 -8.02
N PRO A 232 3.20 -25.86 -7.37
CA PRO A 232 4.63 -26.14 -7.16
C PRO A 232 5.44 -26.30 -8.45
N SER A 233 4.85 -26.91 -9.49
CA SER A 233 5.52 -27.22 -10.76
C SER A 233 5.90 -25.95 -11.54
N SER A 234 4.99 -24.97 -11.56
CA SER A 234 5.21 -23.67 -12.20
C SER A 234 6.31 -22.86 -11.49
N LEU A 235 6.31 -22.91 -10.16
CA LEU A 235 7.30 -22.20 -9.34
C LEU A 235 8.70 -22.81 -9.47
N GLN A 236 8.81 -24.14 -9.56
CA GLN A 236 10.10 -24.81 -9.81
C GLN A 236 10.66 -24.51 -11.20
N ALA A 237 9.79 -24.36 -12.20
CA ALA A 237 10.18 -24.02 -13.56
C ALA A 237 10.59 -22.54 -13.72
N ALA A 238 10.13 -21.66 -12.84
CA ALA A 238 10.47 -20.24 -12.86
C ALA A 238 11.61 -19.92 -11.89
N SER A 239 12.81 -19.69 -12.42
CA SER A 239 13.95 -19.20 -11.64
C SER A 239 13.66 -17.82 -11.03
N ALA A 240 14.30 -17.56 -9.89
CA ALA A 240 14.43 -16.26 -9.25
C ALA A 240 13.15 -15.49 -8.83
N GLN A 241 11.99 -16.16 -8.63
CA GLN A 241 10.76 -15.49 -8.16
C GLN A 241 10.93 -14.80 -6.79
N TRP A 242 11.86 -15.26 -5.95
CA TRP A 242 12.19 -14.62 -4.65
C TRP A 242 12.67 -13.17 -4.78
N LEU A 243 13.12 -12.74 -5.98
CA LEU A 243 13.55 -11.36 -6.24
C LEU A 243 12.45 -10.33 -5.97
N VAL A 244 11.17 -10.72 -5.98
CA VAL A 244 10.06 -9.82 -5.58
C VAL A 244 10.23 -9.28 -4.16
N VAL A 245 10.97 -9.97 -3.28
CA VAL A 245 11.36 -9.45 -1.95
C VAL A 245 12.27 -8.24 -2.08
N LEU A 246 13.27 -8.31 -2.97
CA LEU A 246 14.17 -7.19 -3.26
C LEU A 246 13.44 -6.05 -3.96
N VAL A 247 12.50 -6.35 -4.86
CA VAL A 247 11.65 -5.34 -5.50
C VAL A 247 10.81 -4.61 -4.45
N GLY A 248 10.19 -5.34 -3.51
CA GLY A 248 9.46 -4.75 -2.40
C GLY A 248 10.36 -3.87 -1.53
N ALA A 249 11.56 -4.35 -1.18
CA ALA A 249 12.53 -3.58 -0.39
C ALA A 249 12.93 -2.27 -1.09
N LEU A 250 13.21 -2.36 -2.40
CA LEU A 250 13.56 -1.21 -3.24
C LEU A 250 12.39 -0.22 -3.32
N ALA A 251 11.15 -0.69 -3.45
CA ALA A 251 9.95 0.14 -3.46
C ALA A 251 9.74 0.88 -2.14
N GLY A 252 9.87 0.21 -1.00
CA GLY A 252 9.83 0.89 0.30
C GLY A 252 10.92 1.95 0.41
N PHE A 253 12.16 1.58 0.10
CA PHE A 253 13.30 2.50 0.20
C PHE A 253 13.17 3.72 -0.72
N LEU A 254 13.03 3.52 -2.04
CA LEU A 254 12.92 4.61 -3.01
C LEU A 254 11.65 5.44 -2.79
N GLY A 255 10.53 4.78 -2.45
CA GLY A 255 9.29 5.45 -2.13
C GLY A 255 9.42 6.43 -0.97
N SER A 256 10.08 6.02 0.13
CA SER A 256 10.33 6.93 1.26
C SER A 256 11.24 8.12 0.92
N LEU A 257 12.17 7.95 -0.02
CA LEU A 257 13.00 9.06 -0.51
C LEU A 257 12.20 10.01 -1.40
N LEU A 258 11.31 9.48 -2.24
CA LEU A 258 10.42 10.29 -3.08
C LEU A 258 9.41 11.06 -2.23
N ASP A 259 8.76 10.40 -1.27
CA ASP A 259 7.89 11.04 -0.28
C ASP A 259 8.63 12.17 0.43
N SER A 260 9.83 11.88 0.96
CA SER A 260 10.63 12.89 1.66
C SER A 260 11.03 14.05 0.76
N PHE A 261 11.36 13.80 -0.51
CA PHE A 261 11.71 14.85 -1.46
C PHE A 261 10.52 15.75 -1.77
N LEU A 262 9.36 15.15 -2.04
CA LEU A 262 8.11 15.88 -2.26
C LEU A 262 7.68 16.64 -1.00
N GLY A 263 7.86 16.05 0.19
CA GLY A 263 7.58 16.70 1.46
C GLY A 263 8.48 17.90 1.74
N ALA A 264 9.79 17.77 1.51
CA ALA A 264 10.74 18.87 1.71
C ALA A 264 10.52 20.05 0.75
N THR A 265 9.87 19.83 -0.40
CA THR A 265 9.71 20.82 -1.47
C THR A 265 8.28 21.37 -1.56
N LEU A 266 7.26 20.53 -1.45
CA LEU A 266 5.86 20.84 -1.75
C LEU A 266 4.92 20.77 -0.53
N GLN A 267 5.42 20.35 0.64
CA GLN A 267 4.66 20.39 1.90
C GLN A 267 5.26 21.41 2.86
N PHE A 268 4.43 22.27 3.43
CA PHE A 268 4.90 23.24 4.39
C PHE A 268 5.29 22.55 5.70
N SER A 269 6.44 22.92 6.25
CA SER A 269 6.82 22.63 7.63
C SER A 269 7.30 23.89 8.33
N GLY A 270 6.75 24.15 9.50
CA GLY A 270 7.19 25.22 10.38
C GLY A 270 7.27 24.77 11.84
N VAL A 271 8.01 25.51 12.66
CA VAL A 271 8.04 25.31 14.11
C VAL A 271 7.25 26.44 14.80
N HIS A 272 6.32 26.07 15.66
CA HIS A 272 5.57 27.04 16.44
C HIS A 272 6.40 27.56 17.62
N ALA A 273 6.69 28.86 17.64
CA ALA A 273 7.70 29.47 18.52
C ALA A 273 7.42 29.30 20.03
N ARG A 274 6.15 29.18 20.44
CA ARG A 274 5.80 29.01 21.86
C ARG A 274 5.83 27.57 22.34
N THR A 275 5.54 26.62 21.46
CA THR A 275 5.36 25.21 21.84
C THR A 275 6.53 24.34 21.37
N GLY A 276 7.38 24.84 20.47
CA GLY A 276 8.48 24.09 19.85
C GLY A 276 8.00 22.95 18.93
N ARG A 277 6.69 22.85 18.66
CA ARG A 277 6.12 21.76 17.87
C ARG A 277 6.16 22.08 16.38
N ILE A 278 6.33 21.04 15.56
CA ILE A 278 6.20 21.15 14.12
C ILE A 278 4.73 21.30 13.74
N VAL A 279 4.47 22.16 12.75
CA VAL A 279 3.15 22.43 12.18
C VAL A 279 3.22 22.38 10.66
N GLU A 280 2.15 21.86 10.07
CA GLU A 280 2.03 21.64 8.63
C GLU A 280 1.43 22.83 7.87
N ARG A 281 1.04 23.89 8.57
CA ARG A 281 0.42 25.08 7.98
C ARG A 281 1.05 26.37 8.48
N PRO A 282 1.13 27.41 7.62
CA PRO A 282 1.55 28.73 8.04
C PRO A 282 0.53 29.32 9.03
N GLY A 283 1.02 30.11 9.97
CA GLY A 283 0.18 30.71 11.00
C GLY A 283 0.93 31.71 11.88
N HIS A 284 0.21 32.31 12.83
CA HIS A 284 0.81 33.23 13.78
C HIS A 284 1.83 32.51 14.69
N ASN A 285 2.99 33.12 14.93
CA ASN A 285 4.12 32.52 15.68
C ASN A 285 4.71 31.24 15.06
N VAL A 286 4.53 30.99 13.76
CA VAL A 286 5.14 29.86 13.07
C VAL A 286 6.38 30.31 12.31
N LYS A 287 7.54 29.77 12.65
CA LYS A 287 8.78 29.97 11.89
C LYS A 287 8.90 28.87 10.84
N HIS A 288 8.97 29.25 9.57
CA HIS A 288 9.15 28.32 8.45
C HIS A 288 10.46 27.54 8.55
N ILE A 289 10.43 26.27 8.16
CA ILE A 289 11.58 25.36 8.07
C ILE A 289 11.84 25.00 6.60
N CYS A 290 10.85 24.42 5.92
CA CYS A 290 10.99 23.94 4.55
C CYS A 290 9.65 23.78 3.83
N GLY A 291 9.75 23.54 2.51
CA GLY A 291 8.66 23.29 1.59
C GLY A 291 7.69 24.45 1.38
N ALA A 292 6.75 24.25 0.47
CA ALA A 292 5.68 25.19 0.14
C ALA A 292 4.33 24.65 0.61
N ASN A 293 3.35 25.51 0.84
CA ASN A 293 2.00 25.06 1.22
C ASN A 293 1.18 24.71 -0.04
N ILE A 294 1.66 23.74 -0.84
CA ILE A 294 1.05 23.33 -2.11
C ILE A 294 0.30 22.01 -1.94
N LEU A 295 0.94 21.03 -1.30
CA LEU A 295 0.40 19.69 -1.08
C LEU A 295 0.26 19.40 0.41
N ASP A 296 -0.69 18.53 0.74
CA ASP A 296 -0.82 17.93 2.06
C ASP A 296 -0.20 16.52 2.11
N ASN A 297 -0.26 15.86 3.27
CA ASN A 297 0.27 14.51 3.45
C ASN A 297 -0.35 13.48 2.51
N HIS A 298 -1.67 13.53 2.36
CA HIS A 298 -2.39 12.59 1.50
C HIS A 298 -1.99 12.72 0.03
N SER A 299 -1.80 13.95 -0.45
CA SER A 299 -1.39 14.20 -1.83
C SER A 299 0.04 13.75 -2.10
N VAL A 300 0.96 13.94 -1.16
CA VAL A 300 2.34 13.45 -1.32
C VAL A 300 2.40 11.93 -1.32
N ASN A 301 1.75 11.26 -0.36
CA ASN A 301 1.66 9.79 -0.36
C ASN A 301 1.12 9.26 -1.69
N LEU A 302 0.08 9.89 -2.25
CA LEU A 302 -0.48 9.46 -3.53
C LEU A 302 0.54 9.59 -4.69
N LEU A 303 1.27 10.71 -4.75
CA LEU A 303 2.25 10.99 -5.80
C LEU A 303 3.52 10.15 -5.67
N SER A 304 4.04 9.95 -4.45
CA SER A 304 5.19 9.07 -4.19
C SER A 304 4.84 7.63 -4.53
N ASN A 305 3.64 7.18 -4.16
CA ASN A 305 3.14 5.85 -4.48
C ASN A 305 3.03 5.64 -5.99
N LEU A 306 2.42 6.60 -6.71
CA LEU A 306 2.31 6.60 -8.16
C LEU A 306 3.70 6.51 -8.83
N ALA A 307 4.61 7.40 -8.45
CA ALA A 307 5.96 7.43 -9.00
C ALA A 307 6.71 6.12 -8.74
N THR A 308 6.56 5.55 -7.54
CA THR A 308 7.20 4.29 -7.16
C THR A 308 6.62 3.10 -7.94
N ALA A 309 5.29 3.03 -8.05
CA ALA A 309 4.59 1.99 -8.81
C ALA A 309 4.94 2.01 -10.31
N PHE A 310 5.25 3.17 -10.87
CA PHE A 310 5.72 3.28 -12.25
C PHE A 310 7.21 2.94 -12.41
N THR A 311 8.08 3.47 -11.54
CA THR A 311 9.54 3.43 -11.75
C THR A 311 10.18 2.11 -11.31
N VAL A 312 9.77 1.57 -10.16
CA VAL A 312 10.41 0.39 -9.57
C VAL A 312 10.24 -0.86 -10.44
N PRO A 313 9.07 -1.15 -11.04
CA PRO A 313 8.94 -2.24 -11.99
C PRO A 313 9.92 -2.13 -13.16
N LEU A 314 10.08 -0.94 -13.74
CA LEU A 314 10.96 -0.73 -14.90
C LEU A 314 12.44 -0.93 -14.56
N ILE A 315 12.85 -0.52 -13.36
CA ILE A 315 14.22 -0.74 -12.87
C ILE A 315 14.45 -2.24 -12.60
N SER A 316 13.45 -2.90 -12.00
CA SER A 316 13.62 -4.24 -11.43
C SER A 316 13.36 -5.37 -12.43
N VAL A 317 12.56 -5.13 -13.47
CA VAL A 317 12.14 -6.17 -14.42
C VAL A 317 13.33 -6.88 -15.09
N ASN A 318 14.39 -6.12 -15.39
CA ASN A 318 15.59 -6.67 -15.99
C ASN A 318 16.33 -7.65 -15.06
N LEU A 319 16.21 -7.50 -13.73
CA LEU A 319 16.83 -8.42 -12.76
C LEU A 319 16.33 -9.86 -12.94
N PHE A 320 15.05 -10.03 -13.29
CA PHE A 320 14.44 -11.33 -13.55
C PHE A 320 14.91 -11.95 -14.86
N SER A 321 15.29 -11.12 -15.85
CA SER A 321 15.86 -11.59 -17.12
C SER A 321 17.31 -12.04 -16.99
N PHE A 322 18.09 -11.40 -16.10
CA PHE A 322 19.51 -11.72 -15.89
C PHE A 322 19.76 -12.96 -15.04
N LEU A 323 18.85 -13.29 -14.12
CA LEU A 323 19.01 -14.35 -13.13
C LEU A 323 18.27 -15.65 -13.49
N ARG A 324 17.94 -15.83 -14.77
CA ARG A 324 17.18 -16.97 -15.26
C ARG A 324 18.01 -18.24 -15.39
#